data_AF-A0A0M4T506-F1
#
_entry.id   AF-A0A0M4T506-F1
#
_cell.length_a   1.000
_cell.length_b   1.000
_cell.length_c   1.000
_cell.angle_alpha   90.00
_cell.angle_beta   90.00
_cell.angle_gamma   90.00
#
_symmetry.space_group_name_H-M   'P 1'
#
loop_
_entity.id
_entity.type
_entity.pdbx_description
1 polymer ?
#
loop_
_entity_poly.entity_id
_entity_poly.type
_entity_poly.pdbx_seq_one_letter_code
_entity_poly.pdbx_strand_id
1 'polypeptide(L)'
;MKPSLKHYADYLRMAFELNLCSLAEIIDWADKLITDNEHPGNWMIELSTSAGKHPLDVISLLYLIPGEPDLDISLKLLIAKLGQIYPILLPDNGRFAKPEHSKLLRSLYHLIFDHSSCDKLRGAIYQIDLDLDYVEQGYGDWSVIQQDYGELLATSCDYQQ
;
A
#
# COMPACT_ATOMS: atom_id res chain seq x y z
N MET A 1 15.89 -0.23 -8.95
CA MET A 1 15.26 -0.65 -10.23
C MET A 1 14.07 0.26 -10.47
N LYS A 2 13.81 0.70 -11.70
CA LYS A 2 12.65 1.57 -11.98
C LYS A 2 11.37 0.70 -11.98
N PRO A 3 10.28 1.10 -11.30
CA PRO A 3 9.03 0.34 -11.34
C PRO A 3 8.46 0.24 -12.76
N SER A 4 7.89 -0.92 -13.08
CA SER A 4 7.18 -1.18 -14.33
C SER A 4 5.69 -0.83 -14.17
N LEU A 5 4.93 -0.84 -15.27
CA LEU A 5 3.46 -0.68 -15.23
C LEU A 5 2.80 -1.75 -14.35
N LYS A 6 3.30 -2.99 -14.41
CA LYS A 6 2.81 -4.08 -13.56
C LYS A 6 3.03 -3.78 -12.08
N HIS A 7 4.18 -3.23 -11.71
CA HIS A 7 4.45 -2.89 -10.31
C HIS A 7 3.48 -1.81 -9.80
N TYR A 8 3.17 -0.80 -10.61
CA TYR A 8 2.17 0.22 -10.27
C TYR A 8 0.76 -0.37 -10.19
N ALA A 9 0.39 -1.26 -11.10
CA ALA A 9 -0.91 -1.93 -11.07
C ALA A 9 -1.11 -2.75 -9.79
N ASP A 10 -0.12 -3.56 -9.42
CA ASP A 10 -0.15 -4.38 -8.22
C ASP A 10 -0.16 -3.50 -6.95
N TYR A 11 0.60 -2.40 -6.95
CA TYR A 11 0.54 -1.38 -5.90
C TYR A 11 -0.85 -0.76 -5.75
N LEU A 12 -1.44 -0.27 -6.85
CA LEU A 12 -2.76 0.38 -6.84
C LEU A 12 -3.84 -0.58 -6.36
N ARG A 13 -3.73 -1.86 -6.73
CA ARG A 13 -4.62 -2.92 -6.25
C ARG A 13 -4.56 -3.04 -4.73
N MET A 14 -3.35 -3.24 -4.19
CA MET A 14 -3.16 -3.39 -2.74
C MET A 14 -3.57 -2.12 -1.98
N ALA A 15 -3.23 -0.94 -2.53
CA ALA A 15 -3.62 0.34 -1.94
C ALA A 15 -5.15 0.52 -1.93
N PHE A 16 -5.84 0.11 -2.99
CA PHE A 16 -7.30 0.17 -3.07
C PHE A 16 -7.98 -0.79 -2.08
N GLU A 17 -7.47 -2.02 -1.96
CA GLU A 17 -7.93 -3.01 -0.95
C GLU A 17 -7.75 -2.47 0.49
N LEU A 18 -6.69 -1.72 0.74
CA LEU A 18 -6.41 -1.09 2.03
C LEU A 18 -7.10 0.27 2.24
N ASN A 19 -7.88 0.76 1.27
CA ASN A 19 -8.47 2.11 1.26
C ASN A 19 -7.43 3.25 1.36
N LEU A 20 -6.21 3.01 0.89
CA LEU A 20 -5.13 4.01 0.75
C LEU A 20 -5.14 4.70 -0.62
N CYS A 21 -5.94 4.20 -1.55
CA CYS A 21 -6.11 4.77 -2.88
C CYS A 21 -7.60 4.85 -3.20
N SER A 22 -8.00 5.87 -3.95
CA SER A 22 -9.40 6.00 -4.40
C SER A 22 -9.56 5.49 -5.83
N LEU A 23 -10.80 5.16 -6.22
CA LEU A 23 -11.10 4.82 -7.61
C LEU A 23 -10.72 5.96 -8.58
N ALA A 24 -10.90 7.21 -8.16
CA ALA A 24 -10.52 8.37 -8.95
C ALA A 24 -9.01 8.41 -9.20
N GLU A 25 -8.18 8.09 -8.20
CA GLU A 25 -6.72 8.01 -8.39
C GLU A 25 -6.31 6.93 -9.40
N ILE A 26 -7.02 5.79 -9.43
CA ILE A 26 -6.78 4.71 -10.41
C ILE A 26 -7.17 5.16 -11.82
N ILE A 27 -8.31 5.84 -11.96
CA ILE A 27 -8.79 6.41 -13.23
C ILE A 27 -7.80 7.46 -13.73
N ASP A 28 -7.39 8.41 -12.89
CA ASP A 28 -6.42 9.45 -13.23
C ASP A 28 -5.09 8.85 -13.68
N TRP A 29 -4.66 7.74 -13.07
CA TRP A 29 -3.47 7.01 -13.50
C TRP A 29 -3.66 6.41 -14.90
N ALA A 30 -4.80 5.76 -15.18
CA ALA A 30 -5.11 5.22 -16.50
C ALA A 30 -5.22 6.32 -17.57
N ASP A 31 -5.84 7.46 -17.26
CA ASP A 31 -6.00 8.60 -18.17
C ASP A 31 -4.65 9.22 -18.56
N LYS A 32 -3.71 9.31 -17.60
CA LYS A 32 -2.33 9.72 -17.89
C LYS A 32 -1.65 8.75 -18.84
N LEU A 33 -1.79 7.44 -18.62
CA LEU A 33 -1.21 6.43 -19.52
C LEU A 33 -1.80 6.48 -20.94
N ILE A 34 -3.09 6.77 -21.07
CA ILE A 34 -3.74 6.97 -22.37
C ILE A 34 -3.17 8.20 -23.08
N THR A 35 -2.98 9.29 -22.33
CA THR A 35 -2.43 10.54 -22.88
C THR A 35 -0.99 10.35 -23.36
N ASP A 36 -0.20 9.56 -22.65
CA ASP A 36 1.22 9.32 -22.93
C ASP A 36 1.45 8.20 -23.96
N ASN A 37 0.40 7.53 -24.43
CA ASN A 37 0.51 6.37 -25.33
C ASN A 37 -0.33 6.56 -26.59
N GLU A 38 0.32 6.61 -27.76
CA GLU A 38 -0.36 6.73 -29.07
C GLU A 38 -1.32 5.56 -29.37
N HIS A 39 -1.08 4.40 -28.76
CA HIS A 39 -1.89 3.20 -28.92
C HIS A 39 -2.24 2.60 -27.55
N PRO A 40 -3.21 3.19 -26.82
CA PRO A 40 -3.59 2.70 -25.51
C PRO A 40 -4.18 1.29 -25.60
N GLY A 41 -3.77 0.42 -24.68
CA GLY A 41 -4.34 -0.92 -24.57
C GLY A 41 -5.78 -0.88 -24.06
N ASN A 42 -6.60 -1.87 -24.42
CA ASN A 42 -8.00 -1.94 -23.98
C ASN A 42 -8.15 -1.85 -22.45
N TRP A 43 -7.22 -2.46 -21.69
CA TRP A 43 -7.23 -2.38 -20.23
C TRP A 43 -7.13 -0.95 -19.70
N MET A 44 -6.42 -0.05 -20.40
CA MET A 44 -6.31 1.35 -20.00
C MET A 44 -7.65 2.06 -20.16
N ILE A 45 -8.33 1.84 -21.29
CA ILE A 45 -9.65 2.40 -21.59
C ILE A 45 -10.70 1.85 -20.61
N GLU A 46 -10.64 0.56 -20.31
CA GLU A 46 -11.57 -0.10 -19.38
C GLU A 46 -11.40 0.37 -17.93
N LEU A 47 -10.19 0.74 -17.52
CA LEU A 47 -9.92 1.38 -16.23
C LEU A 47 -10.36 2.84 -16.23
N SER A 48 -10.03 3.61 -17.27
CA SER A 48 -10.46 5.01 -17.42
C SER A 48 -11.99 5.17 -17.31
N THR A 49 -12.73 4.21 -17.86
CA THR A 49 -14.20 4.21 -17.85
C THR A 49 -14.83 3.48 -16.64
N SER A 50 -14.07 3.23 -15.57
CA SER A 50 -14.53 2.40 -14.44
C SER A 50 -15.33 3.12 -13.35
N ALA A 51 -15.70 4.39 -13.53
CA ALA A 51 -16.32 5.22 -12.48
C ALA A 51 -17.58 4.64 -11.81
N GLY A 52 -18.28 3.71 -12.47
CA GLY A 52 -19.45 3.00 -11.93
C GLY A 52 -19.27 1.50 -11.73
N LYS A 53 -18.06 0.96 -11.91
CA LYS A 53 -17.79 -0.48 -11.76
C LYS A 53 -17.71 -0.89 -10.29
N HIS A 54 -18.00 -2.16 -10.00
CA HIS A 54 -17.82 -2.69 -8.66
C HIS A 54 -16.32 -2.76 -8.29
N PRO A 55 -15.93 -2.51 -7.02
CA PRO A 55 -14.51 -2.54 -6.62
C PRO A 55 -13.75 -3.81 -7.03
N LEU A 56 -14.40 -4.97 -6.95
CA LEU A 56 -13.80 -6.26 -7.37
C LEU A 56 -13.52 -6.33 -8.88
N ASP A 57 -14.32 -5.65 -9.71
CA ASP A 57 -14.09 -5.60 -11.15
C ASP A 57 -12.85 -4.76 -11.45
N VAL A 58 -12.69 -3.63 -10.74
CA VAL A 58 -11.50 -2.77 -10.85
C VAL A 58 -10.23 -3.52 -10.43
N ILE A 59 -10.29 -4.25 -9.31
CA ILE A 59 -9.20 -5.11 -8.85
C ILE A 59 -8.84 -6.16 -9.91
N SER A 60 -9.86 -6.79 -10.52
CA SER A 60 -9.66 -7.79 -11.58
C SER A 60 -9.02 -7.19 -12.83
N LEU A 61 -9.36 -5.95 -13.19
CA LEU A 61 -8.73 -5.23 -14.31
C LEU A 61 -7.25 -4.94 -14.04
N LEU A 62 -6.90 -4.53 -12.81
CA LEU A 62 -5.50 -4.30 -12.42
C LEU A 62 -4.67 -5.58 -12.51
N TYR A 63 -5.27 -6.75 -12.22
CA TYR A 63 -4.59 -8.05 -12.38
C TYR A 63 -4.18 -8.36 -13.82
N LEU A 64 -4.98 -7.92 -14.81
CA LEU A 64 -4.79 -8.22 -16.23
C LEU A 64 -3.71 -7.35 -16.90
N ILE A 65 -3.16 -6.36 -16.19
CA ILE A 65 -2.15 -5.47 -16.73
C ILE A 65 -0.86 -6.27 -17.02
N PRO A 66 -0.29 -6.14 -18.24
CA PRO A 66 0.86 -6.93 -18.65
C PRO A 66 2.15 -6.52 -17.93
N GLY A 67 3.04 -7.49 -17.77
CA GLY A 67 4.38 -7.33 -17.20
C GLY A 67 4.69 -8.43 -16.18
N GLU A 68 5.96 -8.56 -15.82
CA GLU A 68 6.38 -9.48 -14.77
C GLU A 68 6.10 -8.86 -13.39
N PRO A 69 5.47 -9.61 -12.47
CA PRO A 69 5.26 -9.12 -11.12
C PRO A 69 6.56 -9.18 -10.31
N ASP A 70 6.84 -8.10 -9.57
CA ASP A 70 7.79 -8.06 -8.47
C ASP A 70 7.08 -7.37 -7.30
N LEU A 71 6.52 -8.19 -6.42
CA LEU A 71 5.70 -7.70 -5.31
C LEU A 71 6.53 -6.95 -4.28
N ASP A 72 7.85 -7.17 -4.19
CA ASP A 72 8.69 -6.40 -3.27
C ASP A 72 8.80 -4.93 -3.74
N ILE A 73 8.82 -4.68 -5.06
CA ILE A 73 8.77 -3.31 -5.60
C ILE A 73 7.38 -2.69 -5.35
N SER A 74 6.31 -3.44 -5.61
CA SER A 74 4.94 -2.95 -5.40
C SER A 74 4.63 -2.66 -3.92
N LEU A 75 5.12 -3.48 -3.00
CA LEU A 75 4.98 -3.26 -1.57
C LEU A 75 5.77 -2.02 -1.13
N LYS A 76 6.95 -1.77 -1.70
CA LYS A 76 7.69 -0.52 -1.42
C LYS A 76 6.94 0.72 -1.90
N LEU A 77 6.30 0.67 -3.06
CA LEU A 77 5.40 1.75 -3.54
C LEU A 77 4.22 1.96 -2.57
N LEU A 78 3.64 0.87 -2.07
CA LEU A 78 2.55 0.92 -1.09
C LEU A 78 2.99 1.58 0.22
N ILE A 79 4.17 1.23 0.73
CA ILE A 79 4.75 1.83 1.95
C ILE A 79 5.07 3.32 1.74
N ALA A 80 5.55 3.70 0.55
CA ALA A 80 5.76 5.11 0.22
C ALA A 80 4.43 5.90 0.25
N LYS A 81 3.36 5.37 -0.38
CA LYS A 81 2.01 5.98 -0.32
C LYS A 81 1.47 6.03 1.10
N LEU A 82 1.71 4.99 1.89
CA LEU A 82 1.34 4.94 3.30
C LEU A 82 1.97 6.11 4.08
N GLY A 83 3.27 6.39 3.87
CA GLY A 83 3.95 7.53 4.48
C GLY A 83 3.47 8.90 4.00
N GLN A 84 2.92 9.01 2.78
CA GLN A 84 2.29 10.25 2.29
C GLN A 84 0.96 10.53 3.00
N ILE A 85 0.16 9.49 3.28
CA ILE A 85 -1.15 9.63 3.92
C ILE A 85 -1.01 9.74 5.44
N TYR A 86 -0.15 8.91 6.02
CA TYR A 86 0.08 8.80 7.45
C TYR A 86 1.58 9.00 7.76
N PRO A 87 2.13 10.21 7.60
CA PRO A 87 3.54 10.45 7.91
C PRO A 87 3.87 10.17 9.39
N ILE A 88 2.88 10.28 10.27
CA ILE A 88 2.97 10.01 11.70
C ILE A 88 1.68 9.29 12.13
N LEU A 89 1.80 8.23 12.91
CA LEU A 89 0.66 7.54 13.53
C LEU A 89 0.43 8.14 14.93
N LEU A 90 -0.71 8.80 15.10
CA LEU A 90 -1.06 9.41 16.39
C LEU A 90 -1.86 8.42 17.25
N PRO A 91 -1.53 8.28 18.54
CA PRO A 91 -2.28 7.40 19.43
C PRO A 91 -3.66 7.98 19.74
N ASP A 92 -4.59 7.11 20.09
CA ASP A 92 -5.83 7.48 20.76
C ASP A 92 -5.58 7.73 22.26
N ASN A 93 -6.12 8.84 22.76
CA ASN A 93 -5.96 9.29 24.14
C ASN A 93 -4.51 9.29 24.68
N GLY A 94 -3.51 9.41 23.80
CA GLY A 94 -2.10 9.45 24.16
C GLY A 94 -1.47 8.10 24.53
N ARG A 95 -2.21 6.98 24.43
CA ARG A 95 -1.72 5.66 24.88
C ARG A 95 -2.04 4.50 23.94
N PHE A 96 -3.24 4.48 23.37
CA PHE A 96 -3.72 3.32 22.62
C PHE A 96 -3.60 3.54 21.12
N ALA A 97 -3.60 2.47 20.35
CA ALA A 97 -3.72 2.56 18.91
C ALA A 97 -5.14 3.03 18.55
N LYS A 98 -5.26 3.95 17.59
CA LYS A 98 -6.57 4.23 16.99
C LYS A 98 -7.05 2.98 16.25
N PRO A 99 -8.34 2.62 16.31
CA PRO A 99 -8.86 1.44 15.62
C PRO A 99 -8.55 1.40 14.12
N GLU A 100 -8.53 2.56 13.46
CA GLU A 100 -8.17 2.69 12.04
C GLU A 100 -6.70 2.34 11.77
N HIS A 101 -5.78 2.75 12.65
CA HIS A 101 -4.35 2.46 12.54
C HIS A 101 -4.06 0.99 12.87
N SER A 102 -4.70 0.43 13.91
CA SER A 102 -4.57 -1.00 14.23
C SER A 102 -5.02 -1.87 13.07
N LYS A 103 -6.20 -1.58 12.51
CA LYS A 103 -6.72 -2.33 11.36
C LYS A 103 -5.80 -2.22 10.16
N LEU A 104 -5.30 -1.03 9.86
CA LEU A 104 -4.39 -0.79 8.74
C LEU A 104 -3.08 -1.56 8.90
N LEU A 105 -2.44 -1.49 10.07
CA LEU A 105 -1.17 -2.17 10.35
C LEU A 105 -1.32 -3.70 10.29
N ARG A 106 -2.40 -4.25 10.86
CA ARG A 106 -2.69 -5.70 10.77
C ARG A 106 -2.94 -6.16 9.33
N SER A 107 -3.71 -5.39 8.55
CA SER A 107 -3.92 -5.70 7.13
C SER A 107 -2.61 -5.63 6.34
N LEU A 108 -1.75 -4.65 6.63
CA LEU A 108 -0.44 -4.50 6.02
C LEU A 108 0.50 -5.65 6.40
N TYR A 109 0.47 -6.11 7.66
CA TYR A 109 1.18 -7.30 8.13
C TYR A 109 0.84 -8.53 7.30
N HIS A 110 -0.45 -8.86 7.17
CA HIS A 110 -0.88 -10.01 6.37
C HIS A 110 -0.44 -9.88 4.91
N LEU A 111 -0.64 -8.71 4.31
CA LEU A 111 -0.26 -8.44 2.92
C LEU A 111 1.25 -8.64 2.68
N ILE A 112 2.09 -8.07 3.54
CA ILE A 112 3.55 -8.19 3.43
C ILE A 112 3.97 -9.64 3.71
N PHE A 113 3.38 -10.30 4.71
CA PHE A 113 3.77 -11.67 5.05
C PHE A 113 3.46 -12.66 3.93
N ASP A 114 2.33 -12.48 3.24
CA ASP A 114 1.87 -13.36 2.15
C ASP A 114 2.59 -13.11 0.83
N HIS A 115 3.13 -11.89 0.61
CA HIS A 115 3.63 -11.47 -0.70
C HIS A 115 5.09 -11.05 -0.76
N SER A 116 5.68 -10.61 0.35
CA SER A 116 7.07 -10.14 0.39
C SER A 116 8.04 -11.32 0.42
N SER A 117 9.06 -11.26 -0.43
CA SER A 117 10.24 -12.13 -0.31
C SER A 117 11.36 -11.47 0.53
N CYS A 118 11.20 -10.18 0.84
CA CYS A 118 12.17 -9.40 1.58
C CYS A 118 12.07 -9.62 3.10
N ASP A 119 13.03 -10.35 3.67
CA ASP A 119 13.14 -10.62 5.11
C ASP A 119 13.16 -9.35 5.95
N LYS A 120 13.85 -8.30 5.49
CA LYS A 120 13.91 -7.01 6.19
C LYS A 120 12.51 -6.40 6.33
N LEU A 121 11.72 -6.45 5.26
CA LEU A 121 10.37 -5.89 5.26
C LEU A 121 9.43 -6.73 6.14
N ARG A 122 9.53 -8.06 6.04
CA ARG A 122 8.76 -8.99 6.88
C ARG A 122 9.08 -8.81 8.36
N GLY A 123 10.35 -8.69 8.70
CA GLY A 123 10.80 -8.47 10.07
C GLY A 123 10.27 -7.16 10.65
N ALA A 124 10.37 -6.06 9.90
CA ALA A 124 9.89 -4.76 10.34
C ALA A 124 8.37 -4.76 10.61
N ILE A 125 7.57 -5.30 9.69
CA ILE A 125 6.11 -5.31 9.89
C ILE A 125 5.68 -6.30 10.99
N TYR A 126 6.38 -7.42 11.15
CA TYR A 126 6.10 -8.38 12.21
C TYR A 126 6.36 -7.79 13.60
N GLN A 127 7.45 -7.02 13.75
CA GLN A 127 7.76 -6.35 15.01
C GLN A 127 6.66 -5.34 15.38
N ILE A 128 6.21 -4.53 14.40
CA ILE A 128 5.10 -3.58 14.60
C ILE A 128 3.82 -4.30 15.04
N ASP A 129 3.47 -5.43 14.42
CA ASP A 129 2.27 -6.21 14.75
C ASP A 129 2.33 -6.76 16.19
N LEU A 130 3.48 -7.29 16.60
CA LEU A 130 3.69 -7.75 17.98
C LEU A 130 3.56 -6.60 18.99
N ASP A 131 4.24 -5.49 18.76
CA ASP A 131 4.20 -4.35 19.68
C ASP A 131 2.81 -3.72 19.75
N LEU A 132 2.05 -3.78 18.64
CA LEU A 132 0.68 -3.30 18.60
C LEU A 132 -0.20 -4.08 19.57
N ASP A 133 -0.07 -5.41 19.62
CA ASP A 133 -0.76 -6.26 20.59
C ASP A 133 -0.41 -5.88 22.04
N TYR A 134 0.87 -5.59 22.33
CA TYR A 134 1.30 -5.14 23.66
C TYR A 134 0.71 -3.77 24.03
N VAL A 135 0.68 -2.82 23.09
CA VAL A 135 0.08 -1.50 23.31
C VAL A 135 -1.42 -1.61 23.55
N GLU A 136 -2.14 -2.41 22.76
CA GLU A 136 -3.59 -2.61 22.90
C GLU A 136 -3.95 -3.26 24.25
N GLN A 137 -3.07 -4.11 24.78
CA GLN A 137 -3.23 -4.71 26.11
C GLN A 137 -2.75 -3.79 27.25
N GLY A 138 -2.20 -2.62 26.93
CA GLY A 138 -1.74 -1.62 27.90
C GLY A 138 -0.36 -1.90 28.49
N TYR A 139 0.39 -2.86 27.94
CA TYR A 139 1.75 -3.23 28.37
C TYR A 139 2.85 -2.54 27.55
N GLY A 140 2.53 -2.06 26.35
CA GLY A 140 3.47 -1.41 25.43
C GLY A 140 3.45 0.13 25.49
N ASP A 141 4.46 0.74 24.88
CA ASP A 141 4.56 2.17 24.64
C ASP A 141 4.37 2.47 23.14
N TRP A 142 3.45 3.38 22.82
CA TRP A 142 3.20 3.83 21.45
C TRP A 142 4.43 4.45 20.78
N SER A 143 5.36 5.01 21.57
CA SER A 143 6.60 5.57 21.03
C SER A 143 7.43 4.55 20.24
N VAL A 144 7.38 3.27 20.65
CA VAL A 144 8.05 2.14 19.96
C VAL A 144 7.40 1.88 18.60
N ILE A 145 6.07 1.80 18.56
CA ILE A 145 5.31 1.67 17.29
C ILE A 145 5.66 2.79 16.33
N GLN A 146 5.71 4.03 16.81
CA GLN A 146 6.02 5.18 15.97
C GLN A 146 7.46 5.14 15.45
N GLN A 147 8.42 4.64 16.24
CA GLN A 147 9.80 4.46 15.79
C GLN A 147 9.87 3.40 14.69
N ASP A 148 9.34 2.21 14.95
CA ASP A 148 9.39 1.08 14.01
C ASP A 148 8.64 1.39 12.72
N TYR A 149 7.53 2.12 12.83
CA TYR A 149 6.81 2.63 11.68
C TYR A 149 7.68 3.59 10.85
N GLY A 150 8.45 4.48 11.49
CA GLY A 150 9.42 5.33 10.80
C GLY A 150 10.50 4.51 10.07
N GLU A 151 10.98 3.43 10.68
CA GLU A 151 11.95 2.53 10.06
C GLU A 151 11.35 1.77 8.87
N LEU A 152 10.08 1.33 8.98
CA LEU A 152 9.32 0.74 7.88
C LEU A 152 9.22 1.71 6.71
N LEU A 153 8.81 2.96 6.95
CA LEU A 153 8.73 3.99 5.91
C LEU A 153 10.08 4.23 5.23
N ALA A 154 11.18 4.22 5.99
CA ALA A 154 12.54 4.38 5.46
C ALA A 154 12.96 3.27 4.48
N THR A 155 12.33 2.08 4.53
CA THR A 155 12.60 1.01 3.55
C THR A 155 12.11 1.33 2.13
N SER A 156 11.26 2.36 1.99
CA SER A 156 10.66 2.81 0.74
C SER A 156 11.26 4.11 0.17
N CYS A 157 12.31 4.67 0.78
CA CYS A 157 12.88 5.98 0.41
C CYS A 157 13.24 6.11 -1.08
N ASP A 158 13.65 5.03 -1.74
CA ASP A 158 13.97 5.03 -3.18
C ASP A 158 12.75 5.29 -4.08
N TYR A 159 11.53 5.25 -3.53
CA TYR A 159 10.25 5.28 -4.27
C TYR A 159 9.30 6.41 -3.81
N GLN A 160 9.75 7.35 -2.98
CA GLN A 160 8.94 8.46 -2.44
C GLN A 160 8.68 9.61 -3.45
N GLN A 161 8.67 9.34 -4.76
CA GLN A 161 8.52 10.37 -5.81
C GLN A 161 7.11 10.96 -5.91
#